data_AF-A0A373G6K2-F1
#
_entry.id   AF-A0A373G6K2-F1
#
_cell.length_a   1.000
_cell.length_b   1.000
_cell.length_c   1.000
_cell.angle_alpha   90.00
_cell.angle_beta   90.00
_cell.angle_gamma   90.00
#
_symmetry.space_group_name_H-M   'P 1'
#
loop_
_entity.id
_entity.type
_entity.pdbx_description
1 polymer ?
#
loop_
_entity_poly.entity_id
_entity_poly.type
_entity_poly.pdbx_seq_one_letter_code
_entity_poly.pdbx_strand_id
1 'polypeptide(L)'
;MKTGKLLGMLLFVLGTFSLMGCNDEMTDEEEGWYDSIPDGNFFSRGNTVRFYYIDGNGNSLINPEDKNTLPVSWREELVNPIERTEDYNAEHGNYNGNHNWVVYDEEEGLYYCTVSAYGDERQSTYSFPIYVNDEKDTMEITYKYTDRDVIGGKYWAKMISWKYNGVHVYSDDDEPYKKVFIKKANGKTTVSLTR
;
A
#
# COMPACT_ATOMS: atom_id res chain seq x y z
N MET A 1 60.78 -49.71 16.42
CA MET A 1 61.72 -49.63 15.27
C MET A 1 61.22 -50.62 14.23
N LYS A 2 60.81 -50.27 13.00
CA LYS A 2 61.43 -49.35 12.04
C LYS A 2 60.39 -48.59 11.21
N THR A 3 60.79 -47.37 10.90
CA THR A 3 60.28 -46.33 10.00
C THR A 3 60.49 -46.60 8.51
N GLY A 4 59.65 -45.97 7.67
CA GLY A 4 59.93 -45.50 6.29
C GLY A 4 59.55 -46.47 5.17
N LYS A 5 59.07 -46.08 3.99
CA LYS A 5 58.98 -44.80 3.25
C LYS A 5 57.75 -44.87 2.31
N LEU A 6 56.91 -43.85 2.23
CA LEU A 6 56.95 -42.70 1.29
C LEU A 6 56.57 -43.03 -0.17
N LEU A 7 55.55 -42.29 -0.63
CA LEU A 7 55.28 -41.81 -2.00
C LEU A 7 54.48 -42.71 -2.97
N GLY A 8 53.23 -42.28 -3.23
CA GLY A 8 52.38 -42.72 -4.32
C GLY A 8 51.24 -41.72 -4.50
N MET A 9 51.53 -40.67 -5.27
CA MET A 9 50.65 -39.55 -5.59
C MET A 9 49.45 -40.01 -6.42
N LEU A 10 48.22 -39.78 -5.95
CA LEU A 10 47.06 -39.63 -6.83
C LEU A 10 45.94 -38.85 -6.11
N LEU A 11 45.90 -37.54 -6.38
CA LEU A 11 44.76 -36.68 -6.11
C LEU A 11 43.62 -37.09 -7.06
N PHE A 12 42.57 -37.72 -6.54
CA PHE A 12 41.27 -37.75 -7.20
C PHE A 12 40.45 -36.56 -6.70
N VAL A 13 40.62 -35.41 -7.36
CA VAL A 13 39.66 -34.31 -7.31
C VAL A 13 38.55 -34.67 -8.29
N LEU A 14 37.50 -35.33 -7.80
CA LEU A 14 36.25 -35.45 -8.54
C LEU A 14 35.38 -34.25 -8.16
N GLY A 15 35.50 -33.20 -8.98
CA GLY A 15 34.55 -32.10 -8.98
C GLY A 15 33.19 -32.60 -9.45
N THR A 16 32.21 -32.55 -8.56
CA THR A 16 30.81 -32.48 -8.95
C THR A 16 30.37 -31.03 -8.78
N PHE A 17 30.59 -30.24 -9.82
CA PHE A 17 29.74 -29.08 -10.10
C PHE A 17 28.37 -29.63 -10.50
N SER A 18 27.48 -29.80 -9.53
CA SER A 18 26.06 -29.95 -9.80
C SER A 18 25.47 -28.55 -9.85
N LEU A 19 25.19 -28.14 -11.09
CA LEU A 19 24.53 -26.90 -11.45
C LEU A 19 23.25 -26.66 -10.63
N MET A 20 23.01 -25.38 -10.35
CA MET A 20 21.74 -24.82 -9.93
C MET A 20 20.59 -25.49 -10.67
N GLY A 21 19.74 -26.17 -9.92
CA GLY A 21 18.37 -26.49 -10.31
C GLY A 21 17.44 -25.77 -9.35
N CYS A 22 17.37 -24.43 -9.45
CA CYS A 22 16.18 -23.71 -9.00
C CYS A 22 15.07 -24.15 -9.95
N ASN A 23 14.40 -25.22 -9.59
CA ASN A 23 13.27 -25.74 -10.33
C ASN A 23 12.01 -25.13 -9.71
N ASP A 24 11.79 -23.86 -9.99
CA ASP A 24 10.45 -23.28 -9.96
C ASP A 24 10.06 -23.12 -11.42
N GLU A 25 9.15 -23.97 -11.89
CA GLU A 25 8.32 -23.65 -13.04
C GLU A 25 7.60 -22.34 -12.70
N MET A 26 8.23 -21.22 -13.08
CA MET A 26 7.56 -19.94 -13.20
C MET A 26 6.47 -20.14 -14.24
N THR A 27 5.23 -20.28 -13.77
CA THR A 27 4.05 -20.23 -14.62
C THR A 27 4.11 -18.97 -15.47
N ASP A 28 3.72 -19.04 -16.74
CA ASP A 28 3.73 -17.94 -17.71
C ASP A 28 3.07 -16.63 -17.19
N GLU A 29 2.25 -16.71 -16.12
CA GLU A 29 1.64 -15.57 -15.42
C GLU A 29 2.63 -14.65 -14.67
N GLU A 30 3.82 -15.13 -14.28
CA GLU A 30 4.87 -14.30 -13.65
C GLU A 30 5.81 -13.66 -14.69
N GLU A 31 5.74 -14.05 -15.97
CA GLU A 31 6.56 -13.44 -17.00
C GLU A 31 6.18 -11.95 -17.18
N GLY A 32 7.12 -11.05 -16.89
CA GLY A 32 6.95 -9.61 -17.08
C GLY A 32 6.34 -8.86 -15.90
N TRP A 33 6.23 -9.50 -14.73
CA TRP A 33 5.96 -8.82 -13.48
C TRP A 33 7.23 -8.70 -12.63
N TYR A 34 7.42 -7.54 -12.03
CA TYR A 34 8.56 -7.20 -11.18
C TYR A 34 8.07 -6.79 -9.80
N ASP A 35 8.78 -7.20 -8.74
CA ASP A 35 8.50 -6.72 -7.38
C ASP A 35 9.11 -5.34 -7.10
N SER A 36 10.06 -4.90 -7.93
CA SER A 36 10.69 -3.59 -7.83
C SER A 36 11.36 -3.18 -9.15
N ILE A 37 11.59 -1.89 -9.29
CA ILE A 37 12.27 -1.23 -10.40
C ILE A 37 13.46 -0.47 -9.81
N PRO A 38 14.71 -0.94 -10.00
CA PRO A 38 15.88 -0.33 -9.36
C PRO A 38 16.10 1.16 -9.67
N ASP A 39 15.72 1.61 -10.86
CA ASP A 39 15.78 3.02 -11.31
C ASP A 39 14.44 3.76 -11.14
N GLY A 40 13.51 3.18 -10.38
CA GLY A 40 12.15 3.67 -10.19
C GLY A 40 12.03 4.90 -9.30
N ASN A 41 10.83 5.46 -9.23
CA ASN A 41 10.52 6.67 -8.48
C ASN A 41 9.32 6.52 -7.54
N PHE A 42 9.19 7.48 -6.64
CA PHE A 42 7.94 7.68 -5.90
C PHE A 42 6.81 8.06 -6.86
N PHE A 43 5.63 7.51 -6.63
CA PHE A 43 4.42 7.82 -7.37
C PHE A 43 3.18 7.86 -6.47
N SER A 44 2.12 8.44 -7.01
CA SER A 44 0.77 8.27 -6.49
C SER A 44 -0.18 7.94 -7.63
N ARG A 45 -1.19 7.12 -7.35
CA ARG A 45 -2.27 6.82 -8.31
C ARG A 45 -3.65 7.07 -7.72
N GLY A 46 -4.58 7.43 -8.60
CA GLY A 46 -6.00 7.46 -8.28
C GLY A 46 -6.53 6.05 -8.00
N ASN A 47 -7.62 5.97 -7.24
CA ASN A 47 -8.32 4.74 -6.90
C ASN A 47 -9.80 5.04 -6.61
N THR A 48 -10.59 3.98 -6.36
CA THR A 48 -12.02 4.08 -6.10
C THR A 48 -12.41 3.68 -4.67
N VAL A 49 -11.44 3.45 -3.78
CA VAL A 49 -11.70 2.99 -2.40
C VAL A 49 -12.26 4.14 -1.56
N ARG A 50 -13.33 3.85 -0.82
CA ARG A 50 -14.05 4.81 0.02
C ARG A 50 -13.84 4.46 1.49
N PHE A 51 -13.13 5.30 2.22
CA PHE A 51 -12.87 5.12 3.65
C PHE A 51 -13.88 5.93 4.48
N TYR A 52 -14.76 5.24 5.19
CA TYR A 52 -15.74 5.82 6.10
C TYR A 52 -15.19 5.76 7.52
N TYR A 53 -15.02 6.90 8.18
CA TYR A 53 -14.55 6.96 9.57
C TYR A 53 -15.75 7.17 10.48
N ILE A 54 -15.98 6.24 11.41
CA ILE A 54 -17.18 6.22 12.25
C ILE A 54 -16.85 6.03 13.73
N ASP A 55 -17.71 6.60 14.59
CA ASP A 55 -17.61 6.46 16.04
C ASP A 55 -18.15 5.10 16.54
N GLY A 56 -18.20 4.93 17.87
CA GLY A 56 -18.77 3.76 18.53
C GLY A 56 -20.23 3.46 18.17
N ASN A 57 -20.99 4.49 17.80
CA ASN A 57 -22.43 4.45 17.50
C ASN A 57 -22.71 4.40 15.98
N GLY A 58 -21.67 4.48 15.14
CA GLY A 58 -21.80 4.47 13.68
C GLY A 58 -22.03 5.85 13.06
N ASN A 59 -21.82 6.95 13.81
CA ASN A 59 -21.88 8.30 13.27
C ASN A 59 -20.58 8.66 12.56
N SER A 60 -20.66 9.52 11.53
CA SER A 60 -19.49 10.05 10.83
C SER A 60 -18.55 10.77 11.81
N LEU A 61 -17.27 10.44 11.75
CA LEU A 61 -16.21 11.21 12.37
C LEU A 61 -15.75 12.37 11.50
N ILE A 62 -16.10 12.38 10.21
CA ILE A 62 -15.81 13.47 9.28
C ILE A 62 -16.96 14.49 9.35
N ASN A 63 -16.61 15.75 9.57
CA ASN A 63 -17.46 16.92 9.45
C ASN A 63 -16.79 17.94 8.50
N PRO A 64 -17.27 18.10 7.26
CA PRO A 64 -16.70 19.08 6.31
C PRO A 64 -16.64 20.53 6.80
N GLU A 65 -17.50 20.91 7.75
CA GLU A 65 -17.53 22.25 8.34
C GLU A 65 -16.45 22.45 9.42
N ASP A 66 -15.81 21.36 9.88
CA ASP A 66 -14.70 21.38 10.82
C ASP A 66 -13.49 20.66 10.23
N LYS A 67 -12.55 21.45 9.69
CA LYS A 67 -11.33 20.94 9.04
C LYS A 67 -10.49 20.02 9.93
N ASN A 68 -10.61 20.13 11.25
CA ASN A 68 -9.86 19.30 12.19
C ASN A 68 -10.30 17.83 12.15
N THR A 69 -11.47 17.56 11.56
CA THR A 69 -12.04 16.22 11.39
C THR A 69 -11.67 15.54 10.08
N LEU A 70 -10.99 16.25 9.17
CA LEU A 70 -10.64 15.74 7.84
C LEU A 70 -9.48 14.72 7.91
N PRO A 71 -9.63 13.51 7.35
CA PRO A 71 -8.56 12.52 7.31
C PRO A 71 -7.36 12.97 6.46
N VAL A 72 -6.17 13.05 7.06
CA VAL A 72 -4.96 13.45 6.33
C VAL A 72 -4.07 12.24 6.08
N SER A 73 -3.80 11.92 4.81
CA SER A 73 -2.76 10.94 4.46
C SER A 73 -1.59 11.64 3.79
N TRP A 74 -0.38 11.16 4.05
CA TRP A 74 0.80 11.69 3.37
C TRP A 74 1.86 10.62 3.22
N ARG A 75 2.75 10.78 2.24
CA ARG A 75 3.82 9.82 1.95
C ARG A 75 4.82 9.62 3.10
N GLU A 76 4.89 10.56 4.04
CA GLU A 76 5.81 10.57 5.18
C GLU A 76 5.06 10.97 6.45
N GLU A 77 5.63 10.68 7.63
CA GLU A 77 5.10 11.16 8.90
C GLU A 77 5.04 12.69 8.95
N LEU A 78 3.92 13.20 9.45
CA LEU A 78 3.68 14.62 9.62
C LEU A 78 3.80 14.99 11.10
N VAL A 79 4.53 16.08 11.36
CA VAL A 79 4.59 16.70 12.70
C VAL A 79 3.26 17.36 13.04
N ASN A 80 2.64 18.01 12.05
CA ASN A 80 1.37 18.69 12.19
C ASN A 80 0.45 18.36 10.99
N PRO A 81 -0.32 17.26 11.06
CA PRO A 81 -1.19 16.85 9.95
C PRO A 81 -2.20 17.91 9.54
N ILE A 82 -2.64 18.75 10.48
CA ILE A 82 -3.73 19.70 10.28
C ILE A 82 -3.40 20.80 9.28
N GLU A 83 -2.12 21.15 9.10
CA GLU A 83 -1.66 22.11 8.09
C GLU A 83 -2.03 21.67 6.67
N ARG A 84 -2.19 20.35 6.45
CA ARG A 84 -2.63 19.80 5.16
C ARG A 84 -4.11 19.97 4.87
N THR A 85 -4.88 20.53 5.80
CA THR A 85 -6.32 20.81 5.62
C THR A 85 -6.58 22.28 5.29
N GLU A 86 -5.55 23.13 5.28
CA GLU A 86 -5.70 24.58 5.07
C GLU A 86 -6.18 24.95 3.67
N ASP A 87 -5.88 24.13 2.66
CA ASP A 87 -6.32 24.30 1.28
C ASP A 87 -7.67 23.62 0.98
N TYR A 88 -8.43 23.24 2.03
CA TYR A 88 -9.72 22.58 1.85
C TYR A 88 -10.72 23.42 1.05
N ASN A 89 -11.16 22.83 -0.07
CA ASN A 89 -12.20 23.38 -0.91
C ASN A 89 -13.53 22.72 -0.59
N ALA A 90 -14.42 23.43 0.10
CA ALA A 90 -15.74 22.90 0.49
C ALA A 90 -16.68 22.60 -0.68
N GLU A 91 -16.50 23.24 -1.85
CA GLU A 91 -17.32 22.99 -3.04
C GLU A 91 -16.97 21.65 -3.70
N HIS A 92 -15.69 21.29 -3.70
CA HIS A 92 -15.18 20.11 -4.41
C HIS A 92 -14.75 18.97 -3.46
N GLY A 93 -14.58 19.25 -2.18
CA GLY A 93 -14.17 18.30 -1.15
C GLY A 93 -12.67 17.96 -1.15
N ASN A 94 -11.87 18.52 -2.05
CA ASN A 94 -10.44 18.24 -2.18
C ASN A 94 -9.57 19.12 -1.28
N TYR A 95 -8.44 18.55 -0.81
CA TYR A 95 -7.43 19.22 0.03
C TYR A 95 -6.10 18.45 -0.04
N ASN A 96 -5.11 18.94 0.70
CA ASN A 96 -3.76 18.39 0.77
C ASN A 96 -3.14 18.26 -0.63
N GLY A 97 -3.23 19.31 -1.45
CA GLY A 97 -2.72 19.28 -2.83
C GLY A 97 -3.41 18.24 -3.71
N ASN A 98 -4.72 18.01 -3.51
CA ASN A 98 -5.55 17.01 -4.18
C ASN A 98 -5.26 15.56 -3.82
N HIS A 99 -4.45 15.32 -2.79
CA HIS A 99 -4.16 13.96 -2.33
C HIS A 99 -5.30 13.34 -1.52
N ASN A 100 -6.19 14.17 -0.95
CA ASN A 100 -7.34 13.74 -0.17
C ASN A 100 -8.62 14.41 -0.67
N TRP A 101 -9.72 13.66 -0.65
CA TRP A 101 -11.05 14.15 -1.00
C TRP A 101 -12.05 13.66 0.02
N VAL A 102 -13.03 14.48 0.36
CA VAL A 102 -14.19 14.11 1.18
C VAL A 102 -15.46 14.29 0.36
N VAL A 103 -16.32 13.27 0.37
CA VAL A 103 -17.56 13.25 -0.40
C VAL A 103 -18.67 12.66 0.47
N TYR A 104 -19.86 13.25 0.39
CA TYR A 104 -21.05 12.71 1.05
C TYR A 104 -21.63 11.56 0.22
N ASP A 105 -21.87 10.42 0.87
CA ASP A 105 -22.55 9.28 0.29
C ASP A 105 -23.98 9.21 0.84
N GLU A 106 -24.96 9.52 -0.02
CA GLU A 106 -26.38 9.50 0.34
C GLU A 106 -26.89 8.12 0.70
N GLU A 107 -26.33 7.05 0.13
CA GLU A 107 -26.73 5.66 0.41
C GLU A 107 -26.36 5.28 1.85
N GLU A 108 -25.18 5.68 2.30
CA GLU A 108 -24.69 5.40 3.65
C GLU A 108 -25.15 6.44 4.67
N GLY A 109 -25.52 7.64 4.23
CA GLY A 109 -25.74 8.79 5.10
C GLY A 109 -24.47 9.22 5.84
N LEU A 110 -23.31 9.06 5.20
CA LEU A 110 -21.99 9.27 5.79
C LEU A 110 -21.07 9.99 4.80
N TYR A 111 -20.08 10.71 5.32
CA TYR A 111 -18.94 11.15 4.53
C TYR A 111 -17.92 10.04 4.43
N TYR A 112 -17.35 9.86 3.23
CA TYR A 112 -16.15 9.06 3.04
C TYR A 112 -14.99 9.95 2.61
N CYS A 113 -13.78 9.47 2.86
CA CYS A 113 -12.56 10.03 2.31
C CYS A 113 -11.97 9.11 1.26
N THR A 114 -11.50 9.67 0.15
CA THR A 114 -10.55 8.98 -0.75
C THR A 114 -9.17 9.58 -0.55
N VAL A 115 -8.16 8.73 -0.67
CA VAL A 115 -6.77 9.13 -0.50
C VAL A 115 -5.95 8.66 -1.69
N SER A 116 -4.89 9.38 -2.02
CA SER A 116 -3.90 8.90 -2.99
C SER A 116 -3.35 7.54 -2.58
N ALA A 117 -3.27 6.62 -3.53
CA ALA A 117 -2.55 5.38 -3.35
C ALA A 117 -1.07 5.64 -3.65
N TYR A 118 -0.27 5.80 -2.60
CA TYR A 118 1.16 6.07 -2.71
C TYR A 118 1.94 4.80 -3.00
N GLY A 119 3.08 4.94 -3.65
CA GLY A 119 4.04 3.86 -3.88
C GLY A 119 5.42 4.39 -4.18
N ASP A 120 6.40 3.49 -4.12
CA ASP A 120 7.76 3.75 -4.55
C ASP A 120 8.21 2.55 -5.36
N GLU A 121 8.41 2.75 -6.66
CA GLU A 121 8.72 1.67 -7.60
C GLU A 121 9.97 0.86 -7.23
N ARG A 122 10.85 1.41 -6.39
CA ARG A 122 12.08 0.74 -5.92
C ARG A 122 11.81 -0.38 -4.90
N GLN A 123 10.57 -0.56 -4.46
CA GLN A 123 10.17 -1.58 -3.49
C GLN A 123 8.74 -2.07 -3.76
N SER A 124 8.45 -3.32 -3.41
CA SER A 124 7.12 -3.89 -3.62
C SER A 124 6.06 -3.24 -2.72
N THR A 125 6.42 -2.96 -1.47
CA THR A 125 5.50 -2.55 -0.42
C THR A 125 5.87 -1.16 0.08
N TYR A 126 4.90 -0.25 0.12
CA TYR A 126 5.04 1.12 0.60
C TYR A 126 4.04 1.38 1.74
N SER A 127 4.55 1.83 2.88
CA SER A 127 3.74 2.16 4.05
C SER A 127 3.70 3.66 4.26
N PHE A 128 2.55 4.19 4.63
CA PHE A 128 2.35 5.61 4.86
C PHE A 128 1.29 5.87 5.94
N PRO A 129 1.39 7.00 6.68
CA PRO A 129 0.43 7.33 7.72
C PRO A 129 -0.89 7.87 7.16
N ILE A 130 -1.94 7.66 7.94
CA ILE A 130 -3.18 8.42 7.87
C ILE A 130 -3.57 8.91 9.26
N TYR A 131 -4.01 10.16 9.35
CA TYR A 131 -4.37 10.83 10.60
C TYR A 131 -5.85 11.17 10.59
N VAL A 132 -6.56 10.83 11.65
CA VAL A 132 -7.99 11.15 11.82
C VAL A 132 -8.22 11.56 13.27
N ASN A 133 -8.67 12.80 13.50
CA ASN A 133 -8.84 13.37 14.84
C ASN A 133 -7.59 13.17 15.72
N ASP A 134 -6.41 13.54 15.20
CA ASP A 134 -5.09 13.39 15.82
C ASP A 134 -4.61 11.95 16.10
N GLU A 135 -5.42 10.93 15.80
CA GLU A 135 -4.98 9.54 15.87
C GLU A 135 -4.31 9.10 14.56
N LYS A 136 -3.13 8.47 14.68
CA LYS A 136 -2.37 7.92 13.57
C LYS A 136 -2.71 6.44 13.37
N ASP A 137 -3.10 6.10 12.15
CA ASP A 137 -3.20 4.73 11.65
C ASP A 137 -2.20 4.52 10.49
N THR A 138 -1.99 3.27 10.09
CA THR A 138 -1.02 2.89 9.04
C THR A 138 -1.73 2.33 7.82
N MET A 139 -1.38 2.86 6.66
CA MET A 139 -1.69 2.28 5.35
C MET A 139 -0.47 1.54 4.82
N GLU A 140 -0.69 0.41 4.17
CA GLU A 140 0.35 -0.36 3.48
C GLU A 140 -0.18 -0.79 2.12
N ILE A 141 0.53 -0.45 1.04
CA ILE A 141 0.18 -0.90 -0.30
C ILE A 141 1.32 -1.72 -0.88
N THR A 142 0.99 -2.91 -1.37
CA THR A 142 1.89 -3.79 -2.12
C THR A 142 1.53 -3.74 -3.59
N TYR A 143 2.54 -3.50 -4.43
CA TYR A 143 2.44 -3.46 -5.88
C TYR A 143 3.28 -4.56 -6.52
N LYS A 144 2.87 -4.95 -7.73
CA LYS A 144 3.73 -5.53 -8.74
C LYS A 144 3.79 -4.58 -9.93
N TYR A 145 4.89 -4.60 -10.65
CA TYR A 145 5.16 -3.69 -11.77
C TYR A 145 5.29 -4.44 -13.08
N THR A 146 4.88 -3.84 -14.19
CA THR A 146 5.12 -4.40 -15.53
C THR A 146 5.47 -3.29 -16.53
N ASP A 147 6.27 -3.59 -17.53
CA ASP A 147 6.54 -2.74 -18.70
C ASP A 147 5.82 -3.24 -19.97
N ARG A 148 5.03 -4.32 -19.87
CA ARG A 148 4.27 -4.88 -20.97
C ARG A 148 2.98 -4.09 -21.18
N ASP A 149 2.71 -3.71 -22.43
CA ASP A 149 1.47 -3.03 -22.87
C ASP A 149 1.11 -1.77 -22.07
N VAL A 150 2.11 -1.07 -21.52
CA VAL A 150 1.93 0.15 -20.75
C VAL A 150 1.65 1.34 -21.67
N ILE A 151 0.57 2.08 -21.40
CA ILE A 151 0.22 3.32 -22.10
C ILE A 151 0.50 4.51 -21.18
N GLY A 152 1.26 5.50 -21.67
CA GLY A 152 1.47 6.76 -20.95
C GLY A 152 2.57 6.74 -19.87
N GLY A 153 3.38 5.69 -19.81
CA GLY A 153 4.50 5.54 -18.88
C GLY A 153 5.46 4.42 -19.29
N LYS A 154 6.54 4.23 -18.51
CA LYS A 154 7.49 3.11 -18.70
C LYS A 154 6.99 1.84 -18.00
N TYR A 155 6.37 2.00 -16.84
CA TYR A 155 5.87 0.91 -16.02
C TYR A 155 4.42 1.16 -15.58
N TRP A 156 3.67 0.09 -15.38
CA TRP A 156 2.38 0.10 -14.73
C TRP A 156 2.47 -0.60 -13.37
N ALA A 157 1.91 0.03 -12.34
CA ALA A 157 1.88 -0.49 -10.98
C ALA A 157 0.51 -1.08 -10.65
N LYS A 158 0.42 -2.42 -10.65
CA LYS A 158 -0.77 -3.16 -10.21
C LYS A 158 -0.77 -3.26 -8.69
N MET A 159 -1.87 -2.84 -8.06
CA MET A 159 -2.06 -2.94 -6.62
C MET A 159 -2.49 -4.37 -6.27
N ILE A 160 -1.60 -5.11 -5.61
CA ILE A 160 -1.86 -6.49 -5.19
C ILE A 160 -2.55 -6.53 -3.83
N SER A 161 -2.25 -5.57 -2.95
CA SER A 161 -2.92 -5.46 -1.67
C SER A 161 -2.77 -4.06 -1.10
N TRP A 162 -3.86 -3.48 -0.65
CA TRP A 162 -3.92 -2.34 0.25
C TRP A 162 -4.42 -2.83 1.60
N LYS A 163 -3.68 -2.53 2.66
CA LYS A 163 -4.08 -2.77 4.04
C LYS A 163 -4.23 -1.49 4.83
N TYR A 164 -5.21 -1.50 5.73
CA TYR A 164 -5.39 -0.52 6.79
C TYR A 164 -5.10 -1.21 8.13
N ASN A 165 -4.09 -0.74 8.88
CA ASN A 165 -3.62 -1.37 10.11
C ASN A 165 -3.46 -2.91 9.99
N GLY A 166 -2.90 -3.37 8.86
CA GLY A 166 -2.68 -4.79 8.59
C GLY A 166 -3.90 -5.58 8.09
N VAL A 167 -5.10 -4.99 8.09
CA VAL A 167 -6.30 -5.60 7.52
C VAL A 167 -6.37 -5.27 6.03
N HIS A 168 -6.45 -6.28 5.17
CA HIS A 168 -6.61 -6.09 3.72
C HIS A 168 -7.96 -5.47 3.41
N VAL A 169 -7.96 -4.43 2.57
CA VAL A 169 -9.16 -3.65 2.20
C VAL A 169 -9.43 -3.59 0.71
N TYR A 170 -8.40 -3.79 -0.13
CA TYR A 170 -8.52 -3.68 -1.59
C TYR A 170 -7.31 -4.24 -2.34
N SER A 171 -7.52 -4.66 -3.57
CA SER A 171 -6.55 -4.94 -4.63
C SER A 171 -7.18 -4.60 -5.98
N ASP A 172 -6.38 -4.44 -7.04
CA ASP A 172 -6.92 -4.20 -8.39
C ASP A 172 -7.73 -5.40 -8.92
N ASP A 173 -7.56 -6.59 -8.33
CA ASP A 173 -8.35 -7.79 -8.66
C ASP A 173 -9.69 -7.86 -7.89
N ASP A 174 -9.90 -6.96 -6.93
CA ASP A 174 -11.18 -6.80 -6.25
C ASP A 174 -12.15 -5.92 -7.06
N GLU A 175 -13.45 -6.07 -6.76
CA GLU A 175 -14.47 -5.18 -7.32
C GLU A 175 -14.17 -3.70 -7.01
N PRO A 176 -14.41 -2.79 -7.97
CA PRO A 176 -14.22 -1.35 -7.77
C PRO A 176 -15.20 -0.80 -6.73
N TYR A 177 -14.95 0.42 -6.26
CA TYR A 177 -15.80 1.15 -5.31
C TYR A 177 -15.96 0.47 -3.95
N LYS A 178 -14.92 -0.21 -3.46
CA LYS A 178 -14.93 -0.82 -2.12
C LYS A 178 -15.22 0.21 -1.04
N LYS A 179 -16.19 -0.12 -0.19
CA LYS A 179 -16.52 0.61 1.04
C LYS A 179 -15.74 0.00 2.19
N VAL A 180 -14.99 0.83 2.92
CA VAL A 180 -14.16 0.43 4.05
C VAL A 180 -14.57 1.24 5.27
N PHE A 181 -15.08 0.57 6.29
CA PHE A 181 -15.53 1.19 7.53
C PHE A 181 -14.44 1.11 8.59
N ILE A 182 -13.96 2.27 9.02
CA ILE A 182 -12.94 2.47 10.04
C ILE A 182 -13.64 2.96 11.30
N LYS A 183 -13.94 2.02 12.20
CA LYS A 183 -14.58 2.32 13.48
C LYS A 183 -13.52 2.68 14.52
N LYS A 184 -13.58 3.89 15.07
CA LYS A 184 -12.68 4.36 16.13
C LYS A 184 -13.50 4.58 17.40
N ALA A 185 -13.27 3.73 18.40
CA ALA A 185 -14.02 3.76 19.66
C ALA A 185 -13.15 3.26 20.82
N ASN A 186 -13.18 3.96 21.95
CA ASN A 186 -12.45 3.60 23.17
C ASN A 186 -10.94 3.37 22.94
N GLY A 187 -10.32 4.20 22.09
CA GLY A 187 -8.90 4.09 21.75
C GLY A 187 -8.54 2.88 20.87
N LYS A 188 -9.53 2.23 20.25
CA LYS A 188 -9.33 1.10 19.34
C LYS A 188 -9.87 1.43 17.95
N THR A 189 -9.04 1.15 16.94
CA THR A 189 -9.45 1.13 15.53
C THR A 189 -9.86 -0.29 15.12
N THR A 190 -11.03 -0.42 14.46
CA THR A 190 -11.50 -1.66 13.82
C THR A 190 -11.82 -1.39 12.37
N VAL A 191 -11.39 -2.29 11.48
CA VAL A 191 -11.58 -2.17 10.02
C VAL A 191 -12.57 -3.24 9.57
N SER A 192 -13.56 -2.87 8.76
CA SER A 192 -14.57 -3.78 8.20
C SER A 192 -14.94 -3.39 6.77
N LEU A 193 -15.30 -4.37 5.95
CA LEU A 193 -15.85 -4.17 4.59
C LEU A 193 -17.39 -4.16 4.58
N THR A 194 -17.97 -4.29 5.76
CA THR A 194 -19.41 -4.23 6.01
C THR A 194 -19.67 -3.31 7.19
N ARG A 195 -20.81 -2.64 7.19
CA ARG A 195 -21.17 -1.68 8.24
C ARG A 195 -21.48 -2.37 9.58
#